data_AF-A0A8S1IWT1-F1
#
_entry.id   AF-A0A8S1IWT1-F1
#
_cell.length_a   1.000
_cell.length_b   1.000
_cell.length_c   1.000
_cell.angle_alpha   90.00
_cell.angle_beta   90.00
_cell.angle_gamma   90.00
#
_symmetry.space_group_name_H-M   'P 1'
#
loop_
_entity.id
_entity.type
_entity.pdbx_description
1 polymer ?
#
loop_
_entity_poly.entity_id
_entity_poly.type
_entity_poly.pdbx_seq_one_letter_code
_entity_poly.pdbx_strand_id
1 'polypeptide(L)'
;MVSLQTRGNVHGCGGVLVDPQWVLTAAHCVDPHEPSSLGGTPTIVIGACNLEDTENENGVVEKMLPSDTIIHEDWTGELKDGNDIALLRLKTASRHIPGGLATAIHSLLGAEQLLALGWGKQENGTTGDRKQLQQATSIDYLQNKFCNSSEAWNGLIQSTMLCAFSFNGEDVCKGDSGGPLLQADAPGLDASRGEPGLDIVVGIASFGELTCGESRNPDVFTRLSSFRPWIDNKITGTQSSNASPFPLPSPPPESGEINPEASPPSPRTPPPSQAPGLPPPSPPSQAPRLPTPSPPSQAPRLPTTQSPSPSSDAPLLPAEEQSALDKELLELANSGESAEVETLAIELLSKGANLSARSSCGIPTIPDFDNSTVLHCAAAFDNLVVTRVLVEAGADVDAQARHGTPLHYAAARNSKRVAVFLIEQGADVGAVDSNDGEQPLHDASEYGSVDIAVSLVMAGADKQAKDIRGRTPKDRICVFSTVDGVGCTAEEESALKELLT
;
A
#
# COMPACT_ATOMS: atom_id res chain seq x y z
N MET A 1 13.30 17.10 -5.80
CA MET A 1 13.21 17.86 -4.53
C MET A 1 12.62 19.24 -4.75
N VAL A 2 11.90 19.74 -3.74
CA VAL A 2 11.32 21.08 -3.66
C VAL A 2 11.59 21.66 -2.27
N SER A 3 11.96 22.94 -2.19
CA SER A 3 12.06 23.72 -0.96
C SER A 3 10.88 24.70 -0.89
N LEU A 4 10.18 24.70 0.24
CA LEU A 4 9.09 25.63 0.56
C LEU A 4 9.63 26.70 1.50
N GLN A 5 9.61 27.94 1.02
CA GLN A 5 10.23 29.08 1.69
C GLN A 5 9.21 30.09 2.19
N THR A 6 9.46 30.64 3.37
CA THR A 6 8.72 31.78 3.93
C THR A 6 8.95 33.04 3.09
N ARG A 7 8.20 34.11 3.39
CA ARG A 7 8.37 35.45 2.76
C ARG A 7 9.77 36.07 2.94
N GLY A 8 10.62 35.52 3.82
CA GLY A 8 12.02 35.92 3.96
C GLY A 8 13.00 35.21 3.02
N ASN A 9 12.52 34.35 2.11
CA ASN A 9 13.31 33.37 1.36
C ASN A 9 14.08 32.37 2.27
N VAL A 10 13.54 32.14 3.47
CA VAL A 10 14.05 31.14 4.42
C VAL A 10 13.26 29.85 4.23
N HIS A 11 13.96 28.76 3.89
CA HIS A 11 13.42 27.40 3.85
C HIS A 11 12.89 26.97 5.22
N GLY A 12 11.72 26.34 5.24
CA GLY A 12 11.14 25.78 6.46
C GLY A 12 10.48 24.41 6.29
N CYS A 13 10.08 24.05 5.07
CA CYS A 13 9.60 22.70 4.74
C CYS A 13 10.11 22.25 3.36
N GLY A 14 10.20 20.95 3.17
CA GLY A 14 10.42 20.31 1.88
C GLY A 14 9.12 20.06 1.12
N GLY A 15 9.28 19.40 -0.02
CA GLY A 15 8.21 18.92 -0.88
C GLY A 15 8.74 18.13 -2.05
N VAL A 16 7.85 17.54 -2.83
CA VAL A 16 8.20 16.70 -3.98
C VAL A 16 7.27 16.95 -5.16
N LEU A 17 7.82 16.99 -6.38
CA LEU A 17 7.06 17.21 -7.61
C LEU A 17 6.50 15.87 -8.09
N VAL A 18 5.17 15.70 -8.08
CA VAL A 18 4.48 14.43 -8.41
C VAL A 18 3.81 14.46 -9.79
N ASP A 19 3.53 15.65 -10.32
CA ASP A 19 3.11 15.93 -11.69
C ASP A 19 3.75 17.28 -12.08
N PRO A 20 4.00 17.60 -13.37
CA PRO A 20 4.63 18.86 -13.76
C PRO A 20 3.92 20.12 -13.23
N GLN A 21 2.65 20.06 -12.85
CA GLN A 21 1.89 21.13 -12.20
C GLN A 21 1.59 20.92 -10.71
N TRP A 22 2.05 19.85 -10.06
CA TRP A 22 1.69 19.55 -8.66
C TRP A 22 2.88 19.17 -7.77
N VAL A 23 3.00 19.89 -6.66
CA VAL A 23 3.92 19.56 -5.56
C VAL A 23 3.13 18.99 -4.39
N LEU A 24 3.60 17.87 -3.85
CA LEU A 24 3.10 17.22 -2.64
C LEU A 24 3.99 17.61 -1.45
N THR A 25 3.37 17.83 -0.28
CA THR A 25 4.02 18.21 0.98
C THR A 25 3.11 17.85 2.17
N ALA A 26 3.54 18.13 3.40
CA ALA A 26 2.73 17.96 4.61
C ALA A 26 1.69 19.08 4.77
N ALA A 27 0.57 18.81 5.44
CA ALA A 27 -0.46 19.81 5.73
C ALA A 27 0.05 20.85 6.74
N HIS A 28 0.74 20.43 7.81
CA HIS A 28 1.24 21.31 8.86
C HIS A 28 2.21 22.40 8.36
N CYS A 29 2.84 22.19 7.20
CA CYS A 29 3.72 23.16 6.53
C CYS A 29 2.96 24.34 5.91
N VAL A 30 1.70 24.14 5.48
CA VAL A 30 0.95 25.06 4.62
C VAL A 30 -0.42 25.47 5.18
N ASP A 31 -0.90 24.82 6.23
CA ASP A 31 -2.12 25.20 6.95
C ASP A 31 -1.96 26.59 7.62
N PRO A 32 -2.76 27.61 7.24
CA PRO A 32 -2.66 28.94 7.82
C PRO A 32 -3.12 29.02 9.30
N HIS A 33 -3.70 27.95 9.85
CA HIS A 33 -4.07 27.85 11.26
C HIS A 33 -2.98 27.21 12.13
N GLU A 34 -2.04 26.46 11.53
CA GLU A 34 -1.00 25.76 12.30
C GLU A 34 0.14 26.68 12.76
N PRO A 35 0.51 26.67 14.06
CA PRO A 35 1.64 27.45 14.58
C PRO A 35 3.01 27.05 14.01
N SER A 36 3.15 25.81 13.49
CA SER A 36 4.35 25.31 12.83
C SER A 36 4.44 25.64 11.33
N SER A 37 3.39 26.24 10.75
CA SER A 37 3.33 26.54 9.32
C SER A 37 4.28 27.66 8.89
N LEU A 38 4.47 27.80 7.58
CA LEU A 38 5.31 28.85 6.97
C LEU A 38 4.73 30.29 7.09
N GLY A 39 3.63 30.48 7.84
CA GLY A 39 3.05 31.79 8.15
C GLY A 39 2.34 32.47 6.97
N GLY A 40 1.96 31.71 5.94
CA GLY A 40 1.27 32.17 4.75
C GLY A 40 1.72 31.42 3.48
N THR A 41 1.23 31.87 2.32
CA THR A 41 1.55 31.27 1.01
C THR A 41 3.07 31.16 0.79
N PRO A 42 3.63 29.96 0.61
CA PRO A 42 5.07 29.77 0.47
C PRO A 42 5.57 30.11 -0.94
N THR A 43 6.84 30.49 -1.03
CA THR A 43 7.60 30.44 -2.29
C THR A 43 8.07 29.01 -2.51
N ILE A 44 7.70 28.44 -3.65
CA ILE A 44 8.08 27.10 -4.10
C ILE A 44 9.39 27.23 -4.89
N VAL A 45 10.42 26.50 -4.47
CA VAL A 45 11.74 26.46 -5.13
C VAL A 45 12.03 25.02 -5.59
N ILE A 46 12.14 24.80 -6.90
CA ILE A 46 12.32 23.49 -7.53
C ILE A 46 13.71 23.44 -8.17
N GLY A 47 14.40 22.30 -8.06
CA GLY A 47 15.68 22.05 -8.75
C GLY A 47 16.94 22.59 -8.06
N ALA A 48 16.80 23.28 -6.92
CA ALA A 48 17.95 23.71 -6.13
C ALA A 48 18.74 22.50 -5.58
N CYS A 49 20.07 22.60 -5.62
CA CYS A 49 20.97 21.74 -4.84
C CYS A 49 21.54 22.51 -3.64
N ASN A 50 21.86 23.80 -3.83
CA ASN A 50 22.20 24.72 -2.75
C ASN A 50 21.12 25.82 -2.66
N LEU A 51 20.60 26.11 -1.47
CA LEU A 51 19.57 27.14 -1.26
C LEU A 51 20.06 28.57 -1.51
N GLU A 52 21.39 28.79 -1.53
CA GLU A 52 22.00 30.06 -1.96
C GLU A 52 22.10 30.22 -3.48
N ASP A 53 21.77 29.19 -4.27
CA ASP A 53 21.75 29.24 -5.74
C ASP A 53 20.68 30.24 -6.18
N THR A 54 21.15 31.47 -6.40
CA THR A 54 20.26 32.65 -6.37
C THR A 54 19.53 32.80 -7.68
N GLU A 55 20.22 32.65 -8.82
CA GLU A 55 19.61 32.49 -10.15
C GLU A 55 20.60 31.96 -11.22
N ASN A 56 20.07 31.17 -12.17
CA ASN A 56 20.38 31.21 -13.61
C ASN A 56 21.85 31.32 -14.10
N GLU A 57 22.67 30.26 -13.96
CA GLU A 57 23.68 29.97 -15.00
C GLU A 57 23.15 29.07 -16.13
N ASN A 58 22.19 28.17 -15.85
CA ASN A 58 21.60 27.26 -16.86
C ASN A 58 20.06 27.04 -16.72
N GLY A 59 19.35 27.83 -15.91
CA GLY A 59 17.89 27.69 -15.73
C GLY A 59 17.43 26.51 -14.85
N VAL A 60 18.36 25.90 -14.12
CA VAL A 60 18.19 24.67 -13.30
C VAL A 60 17.42 24.90 -11.98
N VAL A 61 17.11 26.14 -11.62
CA VAL A 61 16.32 26.45 -10.41
C VAL A 61 15.10 27.28 -10.78
N GLU A 62 13.92 26.81 -10.40
CA GLU A 62 12.65 27.50 -10.61
C GLU A 62 12.08 28.02 -9.29
N LYS A 63 11.66 29.28 -9.27
CA LYS A 63 11.09 29.95 -8.08
C LYS A 63 9.73 30.52 -8.45
N MET A 64 8.66 30.07 -7.78
CA MET A 64 7.30 30.49 -8.08
C MET A 64 6.38 30.46 -6.85
N LEU A 65 5.18 31.04 -6.97
CA LEU A 65 4.12 30.91 -5.97
C LEU A 65 3.07 29.89 -6.46
N PRO A 66 2.41 29.14 -5.58
CA PRO A 66 1.28 28.31 -5.96
C PRO A 66 0.13 29.16 -6.53
N SER A 67 -0.65 28.54 -7.41
CA SER A 67 -1.95 29.01 -7.88
C SER A 67 -3.08 28.61 -6.93
N ASP A 68 -2.92 27.47 -6.24
CA ASP A 68 -3.89 26.88 -5.32
C ASP A 68 -3.17 26.00 -4.28
N THR A 69 -3.80 25.80 -3.12
CA THR A 69 -3.30 25.01 -1.99
C THR A 69 -4.43 24.17 -1.42
N ILE A 70 -4.34 22.85 -1.58
CA ILE A 70 -5.36 21.88 -1.20
C ILE A 70 -4.81 21.04 -0.05
N ILE A 71 -5.34 21.25 1.15
CA ILE A 71 -5.07 20.42 2.33
C ILE A 71 -6.09 19.26 2.35
N HIS A 72 -5.72 18.10 2.91
CA HIS A 72 -6.63 16.97 3.06
C HIS A 72 -7.87 17.34 3.90
N GLU A 73 -9.07 16.97 3.44
CA GLU A 73 -10.31 17.36 4.10
C GLU A 73 -10.45 16.88 5.56
N ASP A 74 -9.83 15.75 5.89
CA ASP A 74 -9.80 15.18 7.25
C ASP A 74 -8.55 15.61 8.07
N TRP A 75 -7.81 16.64 7.66
CA TRP A 75 -6.76 17.27 8.48
C TRP A 75 -7.39 18.20 9.54
N THR A 76 -6.92 18.09 10.78
CA THR A 76 -7.51 18.77 11.96
C THR A 76 -6.58 19.78 12.63
N GLY A 77 -5.32 19.85 12.19
CA GLY A 77 -4.20 20.45 12.94
C GLY A 77 -3.44 19.44 13.82
N GLU A 78 -4.07 18.32 14.21
CA GLU A 78 -3.45 17.35 15.11
C GLU A 78 -2.73 16.23 14.34
N LEU A 79 -1.39 16.26 14.35
CA LEU A 79 -0.50 15.28 13.70
C LEU A 79 -0.86 13.80 13.93
N LYS A 80 -1.39 13.48 15.12
CA LYS A 80 -1.87 12.13 15.51
C LYS A 80 -3.01 11.60 14.62
N ASP A 81 -3.69 12.47 13.88
CA ASP A 81 -4.83 12.11 13.03
C ASP A 81 -4.37 11.55 11.66
N GLY A 82 -3.07 11.62 11.34
CA GLY A 82 -2.44 10.92 10.22
C GLY A 82 -2.74 11.44 8.81
N ASN A 83 -3.59 12.48 8.71
CA ASN A 83 -3.99 13.10 7.43
C ASN A 83 -3.09 14.30 7.07
N ASP A 84 -1.82 14.26 7.46
CA ASP A 84 -0.85 15.34 7.28
C ASP A 84 -0.31 15.38 5.83
N ILE A 85 -1.16 15.82 4.91
CA ILE A 85 -0.85 15.87 3.47
C ILE A 85 -1.55 17.04 2.78
N ALA A 86 -0.81 17.70 1.88
CA ALA A 86 -1.29 18.81 1.08
C ALA A 86 -0.68 18.84 -0.33
N LEU A 87 -1.47 19.34 -1.27
CA LEU A 87 -1.11 19.55 -2.68
C LEU A 87 -1.03 21.04 -3.01
N LEU A 88 0.08 21.45 -3.65
CA LEU A 88 0.33 22.80 -4.13
C LEU A 88 0.31 22.82 -5.66
N ARG A 89 -0.65 23.54 -6.25
CA ARG A 89 -0.79 23.63 -7.71
C ARG A 89 0.11 24.73 -8.26
N LEU A 90 1.07 24.39 -9.11
CA LEU A 90 1.97 25.36 -9.75
C LEU A 90 1.25 26.23 -10.79
N LYS A 91 1.56 27.54 -10.80
CA LYS A 91 1.00 28.51 -11.77
C LYS A 91 1.38 28.21 -13.22
N THR A 92 2.50 27.55 -13.41
CA THR A 92 3.05 27.10 -14.69
C THR A 92 3.64 25.71 -14.48
N ALA A 93 3.53 24.82 -15.46
CA ALA A 93 4.23 23.55 -15.39
C ALA A 93 5.75 23.76 -15.25
N SER A 94 6.37 23.02 -14.33
CA SER A 94 7.83 23.01 -14.16
C SER A 94 8.50 22.36 -15.37
N ARG A 95 9.70 22.83 -15.72
CA ARG A 95 10.54 22.17 -16.75
C ARG A 95 11.34 21.00 -16.16
N HIS A 96 11.34 20.86 -14.84
CA HIS A 96 11.85 19.67 -14.18
C HIS A 96 10.92 18.50 -14.49
N ILE A 97 11.49 17.41 -15.01
CA ILE A 97 10.84 16.11 -14.99
C ILE A 97 10.49 15.80 -13.52
N PRO A 98 9.25 15.38 -13.19
CA PRO A 98 8.93 14.78 -11.89
C PRO A 98 9.90 13.61 -11.66
N GLY A 99 10.92 13.87 -10.84
CA GLY A 99 12.27 13.34 -11.11
C GLY A 99 12.38 11.84 -10.96
N GLY A 100 12.24 11.09 -12.06
CA GLY A 100 12.18 9.63 -12.04
C GLY A 100 11.05 9.12 -11.13
N LEU A 101 9.96 9.88 -10.97
CA LEU A 101 9.00 9.65 -9.89
C LEU A 101 7.72 9.01 -10.42
N ALA A 102 7.43 7.80 -9.95
CA ALA A 102 6.46 6.93 -10.58
C ALA A 102 4.99 7.41 -10.47
N THR A 103 4.22 7.20 -11.53
CA THR A 103 2.74 7.07 -11.53
C THR A 103 2.25 5.79 -10.81
N ALA A 104 3.08 5.26 -9.91
CA ALA A 104 2.83 4.08 -9.11
C ALA A 104 3.11 4.41 -7.64
N ILE A 105 2.19 5.14 -7.01
CA ILE A 105 2.10 5.14 -5.55
C ILE A 105 1.77 3.69 -5.14
N HIS A 106 2.73 3.02 -4.52
CA HIS A 106 2.71 1.58 -4.24
C HIS A 106 2.74 1.33 -2.72
N SER A 107 2.25 0.17 -2.27
CA SER A 107 2.68 -0.37 -0.96
C SER A 107 4.21 -0.58 -0.99
N LEU A 108 4.89 -0.50 0.16
CA LEU A 108 6.36 -0.60 0.18
C LEU A 108 6.84 -1.88 -0.53
N LEU A 109 7.64 -1.71 -1.58
CA LEU A 109 8.07 -2.79 -2.48
C LEU A 109 9.27 -3.53 -1.89
N GLY A 110 9.15 -4.04 -0.66
CA GLY A 110 10.20 -4.81 0.02
C GLY A 110 11.57 -4.11 0.01
N ALA A 111 11.58 -2.79 0.25
CA ALA A 111 12.73 -1.92 0.04
C ALA A 111 13.98 -2.39 0.80
N GLU A 112 15.04 -2.78 0.09
CA GLU A 112 16.32 -3.12 0.72
C GLU A 112 17.03 -1.88 1.29
N GLN A 113 16.70 -0.67 0.79
CA GLN A 113 16.99 0.61 1.45
C GLN A 113 15.89 1.65 1.13
N LEU A 114 15.37 2.32 2.16
CA LEU A 114 14.71 3.62 1.99
C LEU A 114 15.74 4.76 2.08
N LEU A 115 15.40 5.91 1.51
CA LEU A 115 16.22 7.12 1.53
C LEU A 115 15.35 8.35 1.80
N ALA A 116 15.90 9.34 2.50
CA ALA A 116 15.27 10.63 2.74
C ALA A 116 16.14 11.75 2.17
N LEU A 117 15.49 12.73 1.52
CA LEU A 117 16.14 13.90 0.93
C LEU A 117 15.60 15.16 1.58
N GLY A 118 16.49 16.12 1.83
CA GLY A 118 16.13 17.43 2.37
C GLY A 118 17.34 18.29 2.65
N TRP A 119 17.12 19.47 3.21
CA TRP A 119 18.19 20.35 3.68
C TRP A 119 18.44 20.15 5.19
N GLY A 120 17.39 19.81 5.95
CA GLY A 120 17.46 19.28 7.30
C GLY A 120 17.86 20.29 8.37
N LYS A 121 17.83 19.85 9.64
CA LYS A 121 18.36 20.62 10.77
C LYS A 121 19.86 20.39 10.93
N GLN A 122 20.55 21.33 11.58
CA GLN A 122 21.90 21.07 12.09
C GLN A 122 21.86 20.19 13.36
N GLU A 123 22.99 19.57 13.70
CA GLU A 123 23.20 18.76 14.93
C GLU A 123 22.91 19.52 16.24
N ASN A 124 22.93 20.85 16.20
CA ASN A 124 22.57 21.73 17.32
C ASN A 124 21.06 22.04 17.42
N GLY A 125 20.23 21.40 16.58
CA GLY A 125 18.79 21.60 16.52
C GLY A 125 18.31 22.85 15.75
N THR A 126 19.19 23.67 15.18
CA THR A 126 18.76 24.86 14.42
C THR A 126 18.20 24.49 13.04
N THR A 127 17.00 25.00 12.76
CA THR A 127 16.37 25.01 11.44
C THR A 127 16.88 26.19 10.61
N GLY A 128 17.39 25.93 9.40
CA GLY A 128 17.59 26.96 8.37
C GLY A 128 19.04 27.22 7.92
N ASP A 129 20.07 26.73 8.63
CA ASP A 129 21.48 27.00 8.29
C ASP A 129 22.13 25.95 7.36
N ARG A 130 21.53 24.76 7.17
CA ARG A 130 22.00 23.81 6.14
C ARG A 130 21.47 24.23 4.78
N LYS A 131 22.40 24.60 3.89
CA LYS A 131 22.10 25.15 2.56
C LYS A 131 22.25 24.13 1.43
N GLN A 132 23.15 23.16 1.59
CA GLN A 132 23.40 22.09 0.64
C GLN A 132 22.42 20.93 0.88
N LEU A 133 21.79 20.42 -0.19
CA LEU A 133 20.89 19.25 -0.12
C LEU A 133 21.65 18.04 0.44
N GLN A 134 21.01 17.35 1.38
CA GLN A 134 21.48 16.15 2.08
C GLN A 134 20.70 14.92 1.62
N GLN A 135 21.30 13.74 1.83
CA GLN A 135 20.68 12.44 1.64
C GLN A 135 20.97 11.56 2.86
N ALA A 136 19.91 10.95 3.40
CA ALA A 136 20.01 9.78 4.28
C ALA A 136 19.83 8.51 3.45
N THR A 137 20.64 7.50 3.77
CA THR A 137 20.67 6.17 3.18
C THR A 137 20.60 5.13 4.29
N SER A 138 20.30 3.87 3.96
CA SER A 138 20.09 2.81 4.98
C SER A 138 18.99 3.16 5.99
N ILE A 139 17.86 3.67 5.50
CA ILE A 139 16.64 3.84 6.32
C ILE A 139 15.80 2.57 6.21
N ASP A 140 15.42 2.02 7.35
CA ASP A 140 14.58 0.82 7.47
C ASP A 140 13.11 1.18 7.65
N TYR A 141 12.21 0.38 7.09
CA TYR A 141 10.78 0.46 7.35
C TYR A 141 10.42 -0.19 8.69
N LEU A 142 9.68 0.55 9.55
CA LEU A 142 9.15 0.03 10.79
C LEU A 142 7.62 -0.11 10.74
N GLN A 143 7.13 -1.34 10.90
CA GLN A 143 5.70 -1.63 10.96
C GLN A 143 4.99 -0.83 12.07
N ASN A 144 3.80 -0.30 11.77
CA ASN A 144 3.08 0.60 12.68
C ASN A 144 2.77 -0.04 14.05
N LYS A 145 2.55 -1.37 14.11
CA LYS A 145 2.37 -2.15 15.35
C LYS A 145 3.55 -1.97 16.32
N PHE A 146 4.76 -1.96 15.77
CA PHE A 146 6.02 -1.78 16.49
C PHE A 146 6.27 -0.33 16.86
N CYS A 147 6.02 0.58 15.92
CA CYS A 147 6.09 2.01 16.16
C CYS A 147 5.19 2.42 17.36
N ASN A 148 3.97 1.87 17.40
CA ASN A 148 3.03 1.97 18.52
C ASN A 148 3.45 1.29 19.83
N SER A 149 4.41 0.36 19.81
CA SER A 149 4.95 -0.28 21.01
C SER A 149 6.09 0.51 21.67
N SER A 150 6.62 1.54 20.98
CA SER A 150 7.58 2.47 21.57
C SER A 150 6.93 3.38 22.62
N GLU A 151 7.70 3.78 23.64
CA GLU A 151 7.25 4.75 24.64
C GLU A 151 6.94 6.13 24.04
N ALA A 152 7.59 6.48 22.91
CA ALA A 152 7.37 7.75 22.21
C ALA A 152 5.97 7.84 21.58
N TRP A 153 5.51 6.77 20.93
CA TRP A 153 4.27 6.83 20.12
C TRP A 153 3.08 6.08 20.72
N ASN A 154 3.28 5.03 21.53
CA ASN A 154 2.26 4.46 22.43
C ASN A 154 0.80 4.41 21.89
N GLY A 155 0.61 3.86 20.68
CA GLY A 155 -0.70 3.73 20.04
C GLY A 155 -1.18 4.87 19.13
N LEU A 156 -0.40 5.94 18.94
CA LEU A 156 -0.77 7.11 18.11
C LEU A 156 -0.63 6.89 16.60
N ILE A 157 0.09 5.87 16.15
CA ILE A 157 0.43 5.65 14.73
C ILE A 157 -0.71 4.94 14.00
N GLN A 158 -1.37 5.67 13.11
CA GLN A 158 -2.51 5.20 12.31
C GLN A 158 -2.07 4.47 11.03
N SER A 159 -3.00 3.77 10.35
CA SER A 159 -2.76 3.14 9.04
C SER A 159 -2.51 4.14 7.89
N THR A 160 -2.87 5.40 8.08
CA THR A 160 -2.50 6.54 7.22
C THR A 160 -1.05 6.98 7.39
N MET A 161 -0.33 6.44 8.37
CA MET A 161 1.09 6.70 8.63
C MET A 161 1.96 5.50 8.26
N LEU A 162 3.26 5.73 8.09
CA LEU A 162 4.32 4.73 8.17
C LEU A 162 5.42 5.24 9.09
N CYS A 163 6.21 4.34 9.66
CA CYS A 163 7.37 4.70 10.46
C CYS A 163 8.67 4.25 9.78
N ALA A 164 9.74 5.01 9.99
CA ALA A 164 11.04 4.74 9.42
C ALA A 164 12.14 4.97 10.46
N PHE A 165 13.25 4.22 10.38
CA PHE A 165 14.34 4.30 11.37
C PHE A 165 15.72 4.14 10.73
N SER A 166 16.79 4.53 11.44
CA SER A 166 18.18 4.40 11.00
C SER A 166 19.05 4.00 12.19
N PHE A 167 19.64 2.80 12.14
CA PHE A 167 20.46 2.28 13.25
C PHE A 167 21.83 2.96 13.42
N ASN A 168 22.30 3.69 12.40
CA ASN A 168 23.70 4.10 12.29
C ASN A 168 23.96 5.61 12.54
N GLY A 169 22.93 6.40 12.88
CA GLY A 169 23.06 7.87 12.95
C GLY A 169 23.22 8.54 11.58
N GLU A 170 22.98 7.80 10.50
CA GLU A 170 22.62 8.35 9.19
C GLU A 170 21.20 8.91 9.30
N ASP A 171 21.04 10.03 10.00
CA ASP A 171 19.74 10.50 10.49
C ASP A 171 18.73 10.71 9.36
N VAL A 172 17.54 10.13 9.54
CA VAL A 172 16.33 10.45 8.76
C VAL A 172 16.04 11.96 8.80
N CYS A 173 16.42 12.64 9.89
CA CYS A 173 16.43 14.10 10.08
C CYS A 173 17.34 14.91 9.12
N LYS A 174 18.05 14.26 8.18
CA LYS A 174 18.60 14.90 6.98
C LYS A 174 17.49 15.34 6.00
N GLY A 175 16.32 14.69 6.06
CA GLY A 175 15.09 15.13 5.39
C GLY A 175 14.48 16.39 6.02
N ASP A 176 13.54 17.00 5.30
CA ASP A 176 12.76 18.15 5.79
C ASP A 176 11.34 17.72 6.19
N SER A 177 10.70 18.43 7.11
CA SER A 177 9.24 18.42 7.27
C SER A 177 8.54 18.65 5.92
N GLY A 178 7.58 17.81 5.54
CA GLY A 178 6.95 17.82 4.23
C GLY A 178 7.81 17.32 3.05
N GLY A 179 9.06 16.93 3.29
CA GLY A 179 9.93 16.29 2.29
C GLY A 179 9.58 14.82 2.02
N PRO A 180 10.07 14.22 0.93
CA PRO A 180 9.75 12.85 0.56
C PRO A 180 10.64 11.81 1.27
N LEU A 181 10.04 10.67 1.59
CA LEU A 181 10.72 9.39 1.78
C LEU A 181 10.59 8.60 0.47
N LEU A 182 11.73 8.25 -0.12
CA LEU A 182 11.80 7.48 -1.37
C LEU A 182 12.28 6.04 -1.09
N GLN A 183 11.82 5.10 -1.90
CA GLN A 183 12.44 3.79 -2.04
C GLN A 183 13.46 3.83 -3.19
N ALA A 184 14.71 3.46 -2.90
CA ALA A 184 15.75 3.26 -3.91
C ALA A 184 15.52 1.97 -4.71
N ASP A 185 16.05 1.93 -5.94
CA ASP A 185 16.17 0.73 -6.78
C ASP A 185 14.96 -0.23 -6.74
N ALA A 186 13.77 0.30 -7.04
CA ALA A 186 12.67 -0.54 -7.51
C ALA A 186 13.08 -1.16 -8.87
N PRO A 187 13.21 -2.50 -9.00
CA PRO A 187 13.62 -3.12 -10.25
C PRO A 187 12.66 -2.74 -11.38
N GLY A 188 13.17 -2.02 -12.38
CA GLY A 188 12.35 -1.10 -13.16
C GLY A 188 11.26 -1.77 -14.01
N LEU A 189 10.06 -1.20 -13.95
CA LEU A 189 8.94 -1.43 -14.88
C LEU A 189 9.30 -1.18 -16.36
N ASP A 190 10.48 -0.61 -16.66
CA ASP A 190 11.09 -0.64 -18.00
C ASP A 190 12.61 -0.85 -17.96
N ALA A 191 13.07 -1.87 -17.24
CA ALA A 191 14.45 -2.38 -17.35
C ALA A 191 14.81 -2.84 -18.79
N SER A 192 13.85 -2.90 -19.71
CA SER A 192 14.05 -3.30 -21.12
C SER A 192 14.73 -2.21 -21.97
N ARG A 193 14.64 -0.93 -21.57
CA ARG A 193 15.17 0.21 -22.33
C ARG A 193 16.53 0.75 -21.88
N GLY A 194 16.99 0.39 -20.68
CA GLY A 194 18.29 0.85 -20.16
C GLY A 194 18.30 2.29 -19.63
N GLU A 195 17.14 2.84 -19.30
CA GLU A 195 17.00 4.06 -18.50
C GLU A 195 17.32 3.76 -17.01
N PRO A 196 17.76 4.75 -16.21
CA PRO A 196 18.03 4.58 -14.78
C PRO A 196 16.77 4.26 -13.96
N GLY A 197 16.98 3.73 -12.75
CA GLY A 197 15.91 3.36 -11.81
C GLY A 197 14.94 4.51 -11.48
N LEU A 198 13.70 4.12 -11.18
CA LEU A 198 12.57 5.03 -10.94
C LEU A 198 12.33 5.11 -9.43
N ASP A 199 12.74 6.21 -8.79
CA ASP A 199 12.56 6.43 -7.35
C ASP A 199 11.06 6.52 -6.99
N ILE A 200 10.60 5.74 -6.02
CA ILE A 200 9.18 5.69 -5.64
C ILE A 200 8.98 6.45 -4.33
N VAL A 201 8.10 7.47 -4.32
CA VAL A 201 7.67 8.12 -3.07
C VAL A 201 6.77 7.18 -2.28
N VAL A 202 7.22 6.74 -1.12
CA VAL A 202 6.43 5.90 -0.20
C VAL A 202 5.79 6.72 0.92
N GLY A 203 6.40 7.85 1.30
CA GLY A 203 5.90 8.70 2.37
C GLY A 203 6.28 10.18 2.24
N ILE A 204 5.61 11.01 3.04
CA ILE A 204 5.92 12.44 3.23
C ILE A 204 6.21 12.68 4.70
N ALA A 205 7.32 13.34 5.03
CA ALA A 205 7.76 13.54 6.41
C ALA A 205 6.75 14.39 7.19
N SER A 206 6.21 13.82 8.28
CA SER A 206 5.14 14.43 9.07
C SER A 206 5.65 14.88 10.43
N PHE A 207 6.05 13.95 11.29
CA PHE A 207 6.57 14.26 12.62
C PHE A 207 7.61 13.27 13.11
N GLY A 208 8.39 13.69 14.10
CA GLY A 208 9.59 13.01 14.57
C GLY A 208 10.12 13.66 15.83
N GLU A 209 11.16 13.07 16.43
CA GLU A 209 11.77 13.69 17.61
C GLU A 209 12.66 14.89 17.19
N LEU A 210 12.65 15.97 17.97
CA LEU A 210 13.03 17.30 17.46
C LEU A 210 14.53 17.49 17.15
N THR A 211 15.37 16.52 17.52
CA THR A 211 16.84 16.59 17.55
C THR A 211 17.49 15.42 16.81
N CYS A 212 18.26 15.73 15.76
CA CYS A 212 19.11 14.80 15.03
C CYS A 212 20.15 14.12 15.95
N GLY A 213 20.55 12.88 15.67
CA GLY A 213 21.70 12.21 16.30
C GLY A 213 21.55 11.74 17.75
N GLU A 214 20.53 12.20 18.49
CA GLU A 214 20.30 11.79 19.90
C GLU A 214 19.10 10.86 20.09
N SER A 215 18.16 10.81 19.15
CA SER A 215 16.95 9.98 19.25
C SER A 215 17.20 8.50 18.92
N ARG A 216 16.41 7.63 19.55
CA ARG A 216 16.23 6.21 19.17
C ARG A 216 14.79 5.91 18.73
N ASN A 217 13.97 6.94 18.56
CA ASN A 217 12.59 6.80 18.17
C ASN A 217 12.47 6.86 16.64
N PRO A 218 11.55 6.09 16.04
CA PRO A 218 11.33 6.10 14.60
C PRO A 218 10.59 7.37 14.17
N ASP A 219 11.01 7.96 13.06
CA ASP A 219 10.33 9.11 12.44
C ASP A 219 9.08 8.66 11.69
N VAL A 220 8.08 9.54 11.63
CA VAL A 220 6.74 9.25 11.17
C VAL A 220 6.41 10.04 9.90
N PHE A 221 5.94 9.31 8.90
CA PHE A 221 5.64 9.82 7.57
C PHE A 221 4.19 9.51 7.22
N THR A 222 3.53 10.42 6.51
CA THR A 222 2.22 10.17 5.91
C THR A 222 2.38 9.14 4.80
N ARG A 223 1.72 7.99 4.91
CA ARG A 223 1.85 6.82 4.01
C ARG A 223 1.08 7.06 2.72
N LEU A 224 1.79 7.25 1.61
CA LEU A 224 1.14 7.70 0.37
C LEU A 224 0.20 6.66 -0.25
N SER A 225 0.42 5.36 -0.05
CA SER A 225 -0.52 4.33 -0.52
C SER A 225 -1.94 4.51 0.05
N SER A 226 -2.08 5.03 1.27
CA SER A 226 -3.37 5.35 1.88
C SER A 226 -4.06 6.58 1.27
N PHE A 227 -3.32 7.46 0.58
CA PHE A 227 -3.83 8.71 -0.01
C PHE A 227 -3.86 8.70 -1.55
N ARG A 228 -3.44 7.62 -2.22
CA ARG A 228 -3.44 7.53 -3.69
C ARG A 228 -4.77 7.95 -4.34
N PRO A 229 -5.95 7.45 -3.92
CA PRO A 229 -7.22 7.83 -4.54
C PRO A 229 -7.57 9.32 -4.35
N TRP A 230 -7.10 9.95 -3.28
CA TRP A 230 -7.26 11.38 -3.04
C TRP A 230 -6.36 12.19 -3.98
N ILE A 231 -5.07 11.85 -4.06
CA ILE A 231 -4.08 12.51 -4.93
C ILE A 231 -4.53 12.44 -6.39
N ASP A 232 -4.83 11.23 -6.88
CA ASP A 232 -5.21 10.98 -8.28
C ASP A 232 -6.49 11.76 -8.65
N ASN A 233 -7.47 11.85 -7.73
CA ASN A 233 -8.70 12.63 -7.90
C ASN A 233 -8.42 14.15 -7.97
N LYS A 234 -7.57 14.72 -7.10
CA LYS A 234 -7.22 16.15 -7.16
C LYS A 234 -6.49 16.50 -8.45
N ILE A 235 -5.50 15.69 -8.85
CA ILE A 235 -4.69 15.94 -10.06
C ILE A 235 -5.57 15.84 -11.31
N THR A 236 -6.29 14.72 -11.50
CA THR A 236 -7.11 14.50 -12.71
C THR A 236 -8.35 15.40 -12.77
N GLY A 237 -9.04 15.61 -11.65
CA GLY A 237 -10.26 16.43 -11.60
C GLY A 237 -10.06 17.87 -12.08
N THR A 238 -8.86 18.44 -11.89
CA THR A 238 -8.57 19.80 -12.37
C THR A 238 -8.34 19.91 -13.88
N GLN A 239 -7.96 18.83 -14.57
CA GLN A 239 -7.81 18.81 -16.04
C GLN A 239 -9.17 19.01 -16.74
N SER A 240 -10.25 18.46 -16.16
CA SER A 240 -11.60 18.49 -16.75
C SER A 240 -12.19 19.90 -16.87
N SER A 241 -11.65 20.91 -16.20
CA SER A 241 -12.25 22.25 -16.10
C SER A 241 -11.82 23.25 -17.19
N ASN A 242 -10.80 22.95 -17.99
CA ASN A 242 -10.23 23.90 -18.98
C ASN A 242 -9.79 23.28 -20.32
N ALA A 243 -10.14 22.03 -20.61
CA ALA A 243 -9.83 21.40 -21.89
C ALA A 243 -10.96 21.56 -22.92
N SER A 244 -10.83 22.53 -23.84
CA SER A 244 -11.48 22.38 -25.16
C SER A 244 -10.76 21.27 -25.93
N PRO A 245 -11.46 20.29 -26.52
CA PRO A 245 -10.79 19.16 -27.17
C PRO A 245 -10.07 19.63 -28.44
N PHE A 246 -8.74 19.50 -28.45
CA PHE A 246 -7.98 19.52 -29.70
C PHE A 246 -8.37 18.28 -30.54
N PRO A 247 -8.59 18.43 -31.85
CA PRO A 247 -9.08 17.34 -32.68
C PRO A 247 -8.01 16.24 -32.83
N LEU A 248 -8.42 14.99 -32.61
CA LEU A 248 -7.62 13.81 -32.93
C LEU A 248 -7.32 13.74 -34.45
N PRO A 249 -6.14 13.25 -34.86
CA PRO A 249 -5.84 13.04 -36.27
C PRO A 249 -6.77 11.97 -36.86
N SER A 250 -7.30 12.23 -38.05
CA SER A 250 -8.27 11.34 -38.72
C SER A 250 -7.60 10.03 -39.17
N PRO A 251 -8.28 8.87 -39.06
CA PRO A 251 -7.80 7.62 -39.65
C PRO A 251 -7.83 7.67 -41.18
N PRO A 252 -7.00 6.87 -41.87
CA PRO A 252 -7.05 6.74 -43.33
C PRO A 252 -8.36 6.08 -43.79
N PRO A 253 -8.82 6.34 -45.03
CA PRO A 253 -10.13 5.89 -45.49
C PRO A 253 -10.15 4.39 -45.81
N GLU A 254 -11.08 3.67 -45.19
CA GLU A 254 -11.47 2.33 -45.61
C GLU A 254 -12.37 2.35 -46.86
N SER A 255 -12.35 1.25 -47.61
CA SER A 255 -13.04 1.13 -48.89
C SER A 255 -14.19 0.13 -48.85
N GLY A 256 -15.41 0.60 -49.07
CA GLY A 256 -16.50 -0.22 -49.61
C GLY A 256 -17.63 -0.59 -48.64
N GLU A 257 -18.82 -0.21 -49.08
CA GLU A 257 -20.18 -0.69 -48.74
C GLU A 257 -20.26 -2.24 -48.59
N ILE A 258 -21.25 -2.85 -47.92
CA ILE A 258 -22.70 -2.77 -48.23
C ILE A 258 -23.63 -2.93 -47.01
N ASN A 259 -24.78 -2.26 -47.09
CA ASN A 259 -26.01 -2.42 -46.25
C ASN A 259 -26.94 -3.51 -46.89
N PRO A 260 -28.14 -3.93 -46.36
CA PRO A 260 -29.17 -3.06 -45.74
C PRO A 260 -30.12 -3.66 -44.64
N GLU A 261 -30.98 -2.77 -44.08
CA GLU A 261 -32.39 -2.98 -43.64
C GLU A 261 -32.77 -4.03 -42.55
N ALA A 262 -33.81 -3.86 -41.70
CA ALA A 262 -34.75 -2.76 -41.44
C ALA A 262 -35.41 -2.89 -40.02
N SER A 263 -36.10 -1.84 -39.56
CA SER A 263 -36.95 -1.77 -38.35
C SER A 263 -38.46 -1.88 -38.71
N PRO A 264 -39.49 -1.62 -37.85
CA PRO A 264 -39.62 -1.45 -36.38
C PRO A 264 -40.81 -2.33 -35.84
N PRO A 265 -41.80 -1.92 -34.98
CA PRO A 265 -41.87 -1.02 -33.81
C PRO A 265 -42.52 -1.66 -32.53
N SER A 266 -42.58 -0.91 -31.41
CA SER A 266 -43.38 -1.24 -30.19
C SER A 266 -44.71 -0.46 -30.09
N PRO A 267 -45.68 -0.89 -29.25
CA PRO A 267 -46.59 0.09 -28.62
C PRO A 267 -47.10 -0.20 -27.17
N ARG A 268 -46.96 0.82 -26.30
CA ARG A 268 -47.93 1.45 -25.35
C ARG A 268 -48.83 0.63 -24.37
N THR A 269 -48.93 1.19 -23.15
CA THR A 269 -49.94 0.99 -22.07
C THR A 269 -51.17 1.93 -22.27
N PRO A 270 -52.18 2.17 -21.37
CA PRO A 270 -52.40 1.81 -19.93
C PRO A 270 -53.89 1.40 -19.55
N PRO A 271 -54.63 1.95 -18.53
CA PRO A 271 -54.69 1.57 -17.09
C PRO A 271 -56.08 1.00 -16.57
N PRO A 272 -56.74 1.43 -15.44
CA PRO A 272 -56.70 0.74 -14.12
C PRO A 272 -58.07 0.51 -13.39
N SER A 273 -58.07 -0.22 -12.25
CA SER A 273 -59.02 -0.17 -11.07
C SER A 273 -58.77 -1.39 -10.14
N GLN A 274 -59.22 -1.54 -8.88
CA GLN A 274 -59.62 -0.68 -7.73
C GLN A 274 -59.42 -1.52 -6.42
N ALA A 275 -59.65 -0.98 -5.22
CA ALA A 275 -59.46 -1.66 -3.91
C ALA A 275 -60.74 -1.57 -3.02
N PRO A 276 -60.77 -1.82 -1.69
CA PRO A 276 -60.02 -2.74 -0.78
C PRO A 276 -60.95 -3.62 0.13
N GLY A 277 -60.43 -4.39 1.11
CA GLY A 277 -61.25 -5.02 2.18
C GLY A 277 -60.47 -5.71 3.34
N LEU A 278 -60.95 -5.59 4.59
CA LEU A 278 -60.37 -6.09 5.87
C LEU A 278 -61.46 -6.16 6.99
N PRO A 279 -61.24 -6.77 8.18
CA PRO A 279 -60.47 -7.98 8.54
C PRO A 279 -61.42 -9.13 9.03
N PRO A 280 -61.85 -9.39 10.31
CA PRO A 280 -61.45 -8.90 11.65
C PRO A 280 -60.66 -9.90 12.58
N PRO A 281 -61.18 -10.68 13.58
CA PRO A 281 -60.44 -10.81 14.86
C PRO A 281 -60.21 -12.22 15.48
N SER A 282 -59.28 -12.27 16.45
CA SER A 282 -58.89 -13.44 17.27
C SER A 282 -59.32 -13.34 18.75
N PRO A 283 -59.45 -14.46 19.49
CA PRO A 283 -59.52 -14.51 20.97
C PRO A 283 -58.36 -15.38 21.59
N PRO A 284 -58.22 -15.62 22.92
CA PRO A 284 -57.09 -14.99 23.64
C PRO A 284 -56.23 -15.88 24.58
N SER A 285 -55.25 -15.22 25.20
CA SER A 285 -54.19 -15.69 26.13
C SER A 285 -54.61 -16.47 27.39
N GLN A 286 -53.69 -17.32 27.90
CA GLN A 286 -53.48 -17.57 29.35
C GLN A 286 -51.99 -17.70 29.73
N ALA A 287 -51.67 -17.34 30.98
CA ALA A 287 -50.39 -17.48 31.70
C ALA A 287 -50.69 -17.38 33.22
N PRO A 288 -49.73 -17.45 34.19
CA PRO A 288 -48.29 -17.78 34.11
C PRO A 288 -47.84 -18.85 35.15
N ARG A 289 -46.53 -19.14 35.24
CA ARG A 289 -45.86 -19.60 36.49
C ARG A 289 -44.35 -19.26 36.50
N LEU A 290 -43.85 -18.96 37.70
CA LEU A 290 -42.46 -18.60 38.10
C LEU A 290 -42.34 -18.89 39.63
N PRO A 291 -41.16 -18.77 40.30
CA PRO A 291 -39.81 -18.46 39.82
C PRO A 291 -38.70 -19.43 40.29
N THR A 292 -37.47 -19.27 39.76
CA THR A 292 -36.21 -19.22 40.52
C THR A 292 -35.18 -18.35 39.75
N PRO A 293 -34.22 -17.67 40.42
CA PRO A 293 -33.43 -16.59 39.82
C PRO A 293 -32.05 -17.00 39.27
N SER A 294 -31.42 -16.10 38.51
CA SER A 294 -30.00 -16.14 38.09
C SER A 294 -29.48 -14.70 37.85
N PRO A 295 -28.15 -14.45 37.92
CA PRO A 295 -27.56 -13.09 37.97
C PRO A 295 -27.64 -12.29 36.64
N PRO A 296 -27.34 -10.96 36.66
CA PRO A 296 -28.03 -10.02 35.77
C PRO A 296 -27.36 -9.70 34.42
N SER A 297 -28.22 -9.66 33.40
CA SER A 297 -28.28 -8.76 32.23
C SER A 297 -27.03 -7.93 31.84
N GLN A 298 -26.54 -8.17 30.62
CA GLN A 298 -25.98 -7.11 29.78
C GLN A 298 -27.10 -6.35 29.04
N ALA A 299 -26.76 -5.22 28.40
CA ALA A 299 -27.71 -4.37 27.66
C ALA A 299 -28.07 -4.96 26.27
N PRO A 300 -29.24 -4.61 25.69
CA PRO A 300 -29.69 -5.17 24.42
C PRO A 300 -28.88 -4.65 23.22
N ARG A 301 -28.54 -5.54 22.28
CA ARG A 301 -28.02 -5.16 20.96
C ARG A 301 -29.13 -4.48 20.14
N LEU A 302 -28.76 -3.43 19.39
CA LEU A 302 -29.56 -2.93 18.27
C LEU A 302 -29.62 -4.00 17.16
N PRO A 303 -30.70 -4.03 16.35
CA PRO A 303 -30.80 -4.97 15.24
C PRO A 303 -29.76 -4.65 14.17
N THR A 304 -28.96 -5.64 13.79
CA THR A 304 -28.09 -5.56 12.62
C THR A 304 -28.95 -5.51 11.37
N THR A 305 -28.83 -4.43 10.59
CA THR A 305 -29.35 -4.37 9.23
C THR A 305 -28.72 -5.46 8.39
N GLN A 306 -29.53 -6.40 7.89
CA GLN A 306 -29.07 -7.36 6.91
C GLN A 306 -28.81 -6.62 5.59
N SER A 307 -27.55 -6.56 5.18
CA SER A 307 -27.21 -6.31 3.78
C SER A 307 -27.93 -7.34 2.91
N PRO A 308 -28.44 -6.96 1.72
CA PRO A 308 -29.09 -7.93 0.85
C PRO A 308 -28.09 -9.02 0.45
N SER A 309 -28.44 -10.28 0.69
CA SER A 309 -27.75 -11.41 0.08
C SER A 309 -27.83 -11.30 -1.45
N PRO A 310 -26.76 -11.63 -2.19
CA PRO A 310 -26.81 -11.63 -3.65
C PRO A 310 -27.92 -12.56 -4.14
N SER A 311 -28.67 -12.13 -5.14
CA SER A 311 -29.75 -12.90 -5.74
C SER A 311 -29.21 -14.20 -6.35
N SER A 312 -29.81 -15.33 -6.01
CA SER A 312 -29.44 -16.69 -6.47
C SER A 312 -29.52 -16.92 -7.98
N ASP A 313 -30.03 -15.94 -8.71
CA ASP A 313 -30.56 -16.10 -10.07
C ASP A 313 -29.68 -15.41 -11.12
N ALA A 314 -28.43 -15.09 -10.77
CA ALA A 314 -27.39 -14.80 -11.76
C ALA A 314 -27.15 -16.07 -12.61
N PRO A 315 -27.14 -15.99 -13.95
CA PRO A 315 -26.81 -17.15 -14.78
C PRO A 315 -25.39 -17.62 -14.47
N LEU A 316 -25.25 -18.80 -13.87
CA LEU A 316 -23.95 -19.45 -13.70
C LEU A 316 -23.35 -19.68 -15.09
N LEU A 317 -22.09 -19.28 -15.27
CA LEU A 317 -21.34 -19.59 -16.48
C LEU A 317 -21.31 -21.12 -16.69
N PRO A 318 -21.31 -21.61 -17.94
CA PRO A 318 -21.01 -23.00 -18.23
C PRO A 318 -19.75 -23.45 -17.49
N ALA A 319 -19.76 -24.66 -16.91
CA ALA A 319 -18.66 -25.12 -16.06
C ALA A 319 -17.31 -25.17 -16.79
N GLU A 320 -17.32 -25.38 -18.11
CA GLU A 320 -16.12 -25.31 -18.96
C GLU A 320 -15.59 -23.87 -19.13
N GLU A 321 -16.47 -22.87 -19.15
CA GLU A 321 -16.13 -21.46 -19.26
C GLU A 321 -15.59 -20.91 -17.94
N GLN A 322 -16.26 -21.22 -16.80
CA GLN A 322 -15.72 -20.90 -15.47
C GLN A 322 -14.35 -21.56 -15.24
N SER A 323 -14.19 -22.83 -15.62
CA SER A 323 -12.91 -23.54 -15.50
C SER A 323 -11.81 -22.99 -16.41
N ALA A 324 -12.14 -22.23 -17.46
CA ALA A 324 -11.18 -21.47 -18.25
C ALA A 324 -10.77 -20.18 -17.52
N LEU A 325 -11.74 -19.37 -17.05
CA LEU A 325 -11.48 -18.13 -16.30
C LEU A 325 -10.62 -18.38 -15.04
N ASP A 326 -10.99 -19.38 -14.24
CA ASP A 326 -10.29 -19.74 -13.00
C ASP A 326 -8.83 -20.18 -13.28
N LYS A 327 -8.60 -20.82 -14.44
CA LYS A 327 -7.27 -21.26 -14.89
C LYS A 327 -6.45 -20.10 -15.46
N GLU A 328 -7.06 -19.20 -16.22
CA GLU A 328 -6.38 -18.02 -16.79
C GLU A 328 -5.89 -17.09 -15.67
N LEU A 329 -6.74 -16.85 -14.65
CA LEU A 329 -6.36 -16.08 -13.46
C LEU A 329 -5.23 -16.73 -12.65
N LEU A 330 -5.21 -18.08 -12.57
CA LEU A 330 -4.10 -18.82 -11.98
C LEU A 330 -2.80 -18.69 -12.78
N GLU A 331 -2.87 -18.72 -14.12
CA GLU A 331 -1.70 -18.55 -14.98
C GLU A 331 -1.11 -17.13 -14.89
N LEU A 332 -1.92 -16.09 -14.62
CA LEU A 332 -1.43 -14.75 -14.32
C LEU A 332 -0.61 -14.66 -13.02
N ALA A 333 -1.01 -15.38 -11.96
CA ALA A 333 -0.27 -15.40 -10.69
C ALA A 333 1.16 -15.93 -10.82
N ASN A 334 1.39 -16.78 -11.83
CA ASN A 334 2.68 -17.33 -12.20
C ASN A 334 3.39 -16.55 -13.33
N SER A 335 2.81 -15.44 -13.78
CA SER A 335 3.34 -14.61 -14.88
C SER A 335 4.16 -13.41 -14.37
N GLY A 336 4.66 -12.59 -15.29
CA GLY A 336 5.41 -11.38 -14.95
C GLY A 336 4.51 -10.24 -14.45
N GLU A 337 5.12 -9.24 -13.82
CA GLU A 337 4.41 -8.07 -13.30
C GLU A 337 4.41 -6.94 -14.34
N SER A 338 3.24 -6.64 -14.93
CA SER A 338 3.05 -5.53 -15.87
C SER A 338 1.63 -4.94 -15.77
N ALA A 339 1.43 -3.75 -16.34
CA ALA A 339 0.12 -3.08 -16.37
C ALA A 339 -0.93 -3.86 -17.19
N GLU A 340 -0.51 -4.62 -18.19
CA GLU A 340 -1.36 -5.54 -18.94
C GLU A 340 -1.83 -6.72 -18.07
N VAL A 341 -0.96 -7.26 -17.22
CA VAL A 341 -1.30 -8.33 -16.26
C VAL A 341 -2.23 -7.81 -15.15
N GLU A 342 -1.99 -6.60 -14.64
CA GLU A 342 -2.90 -5.92 -13.71
C GLU A 342 -4.30 -5.74 -14.33
N THR A 343 -4.35 -5.20 -15.56
CA THR A 343 -5.60 -4.97 -16.30
C THR A 343 -6.35 -6.28 -16.58
N LEU A 344 -5.63 -7.33 -17.01
CA LEU A 344 -6.24 -8.62 -17.36
C LEU A 344 -6.72 -9.38 -16.10
N ALA A 345 -6.01 -9.27 -14.97
CA ALA A 345 -6.48 -9.81 -13.69
C ALA A 345 -7.80 -9.14 -13.26
N ILE A 346 -7.89 -7.81 -13.35
CA ILE A 346 -9.12 -7.05 -13.09
C ILE A 346 -10.23 -7.47 -14.07
N GLU A 347 -9.92 -7.65 -15.36
CA GLU A 347 -10.90 -8.08 -16.37
C GLU A 347 -11.46 -9.48 -16.07
N LEU A 348 -10.60 -10.45 -15.74
CA LEU A 348 -11.02 -11.82 -15.40
C LEU A 348 -11.90 -11.86 -14.14
N LEU A 349 -11.56 -11.07 -13.12
CA LEU A 349 -12.40 -10.93 -11.92
C LEU A 349 -13.74 -10.26 -12.25
N SER A 350 -13.77 -9.27 -13.14
CA SER A 350 -15.03 -8.64 -13.60
C SER A 350 -15.93 -9.60 -14.38
N LYS A 351 -15.34 -10.63 -15.04
CA LYS A 351 -16.07 -11.72 -15.70
C LYS A 351 -16.51 -12.84 -14.73
N GLY A 352 -16.07 -12.80 -13.46
CA GLY A 352 -16.45 -13.76 -12.43
C GLY A 352 -15.44 -14.87 -12.15
N ALA A 353 -14.16 -14.70 -12.50
CA ALA A 353 -13.10 -15.65 -12.11
C ALA A 353 -13.04 -15.81 -10.58
N ASN A 354 -12.92 -17.05 -10.10
CA ASN A 354 -13.09 -17.38 -8.70
C ASN A 354 -11.79 -17.26 -7.89
N LEU A 355 -11.69 -16.23 -7.04
CA LEU A 355 -10.59 -16.00 -6.09
C LEU A 355 -10.28 -17.22 -5.19
N SER A 356 -11.28 -18.07 -4.92
CA SER A 356 -11.16 -19.27 -4.09
C SER A 356 -10.95 -20.58 -4.88
N ALA A 357 -10.79 -20.50 -6.20
CA ALA A 357 -10.45 -21.65 -7.03
C ALA A 357 -9.14 -22.28 -6.55
N ARG A 358 -9.10 -23.61 -6.46
CA ARG A 358 -7.97 -24.35 -5.89
C ARG A 358 -7.30 -25.24 -6.94
N SER A 359 -5.98 -25.16 -7.00
CA SER A 359 -5.13 -25.86 -7.96
C SER A 359 -3.77 -26.23 -7.34
N SER A 360 -2.84 -26.73 -8.15
CA SER A 360 -1.40 -26.73 -7.84
C SER A 360 -0.75 -25.52 -8.50
N CYS A 361 0.16 -24.85 -7.79
CA CYS A 361 0.88 -23.68 -8.33
C CYS A 361 1.96 -24.04 -9.37
N GLY A 362 2.20 -25.33 -9.66
CA GLY A 362 3.16 -25.77 -10.69
C GLY A 362 4.63 -25.51 -10.35
N ILE A 363 4.96 -25.30 -9.06
CA ILE A 363 6.30 -24.99 -8.56
C ILE A 363 7.19 -26.25 -8.66
N PRO A 364 8.26 -26.27 -9.48
CA PRO A 364 9.01 -27.51 -9.74
C PRO A 364 9.95 -27.97 -8.62
N THR A 365 10.15 -27.17 -7.56
CA THR A 365 11.28 -27.30 -6.63
C THR A 365 10.90 -27.68 -5.21
N ILE A 366 9.60 -27.84 -4.90
CA ILE A 366 9.09 -28.21 -3.56
C ILE A 366 7.89 -29.17 -3.75
N PRO A 367 7.76 -30.26 -2.97
CA PRO A 367 6.70 -31.26 -3.19
C PRO A 367 5.26 -30.73 -3.09
N ASP A 368 4.60 -30.67 -4.25
CA ASP A 368 3.16 -30.51 -4.48
C ASP A 368 2.43 -29.60 -3.48
N PHE A 369 2.50 -28.29 -3.76
CA PHE A 369 1.57 -27.28 -3.26
C PHE A 369 0.17 -27.42 -3.88
N ASP A 370 -0.45 -28.61 -3.74
CA ASP A 370 -1.84 -28.86 -4.13
C ASP A 370 -2.81 -28.04 -3.27
N ASN A 371 -4.04 -27.88 -3.77
CA ASN A 371 -5.17 -27.27 -3.05
C ASN A 371 -4.92 -25.79 -2.67
N SER A 372 -4.03 -25.13 -3.41
CA SER A 372 -3.63 -23.73 -3.27
C SER A 372 -4.59 -22.81 -4.01
N THR A 373 -4.94 -21.65 -3.44
CA THR A 373 -5.69 -20.60 -4.16
C THR A 373 -4.76 -19.75 -5.03
N VAL A 374 -5.32 -18.92 -5.92
CA VAL A 374 -4.54 -17.99 -6.76
C VAL A 374 -3.60 -17.12 -5.90
N LEU A 375 -4.06 -16.65 -4.74
CA LEU A 375 -3.26 -15.82 -3.82
C LEU A 375 -2.04 -16.56 -3.25
N HIS A 376 -2.15 -17.87 -2.99
CA HIS A 376 -0.99 -18.69 -2.58
C HIS A 376 0.06 -18.79 -3.68
N CYS A 377 -0.37 -18.91 -4.94
CA CYS A 377 0.54 -19.00 -6.06
C CYS A 377 1.22 -17.65 -6.33
N ALA A 378 0.47 -16.55 -6.32
CA ALA A 378 1.03 -15.20 -6.44
C ALA A 378 2.06 -14.92 -5.31
N ALA A 379 1.77 -15.36 -4.08
CA ALA A 379 2.67 -15.28 -2.95
C ALA A 379 3.93 -16.16 -3.08
N ALA A 380 3.84 -17.32 -3.74
CA ALA A 380 4.99 -18.18 -4.01
C ALA A 380 5.85 -17.75 -5.21
N PHE A 381 5.38 -16.82 -6.03
CA PHE A 381 6.13 -16.24 -7.17
C PHE A 381 6.50 -14.77 -6.95
N ASP A 382 6.30 -14.23 -5.74
CA ASP A 382 6.47 -12.81 -5.37
C ASP A 382 5.71 -11.82 -6.27
N ASN A 383 4.63 -12.26 -6.95
CA ASN A 383 3.86 -11.44 -7.88
C ASN A 383 2.95 -10.48 -7.09
N LEU A 384 3.48 -9.32 -6.71
CA LEU A 384 2.77 -8.33 -5.90
C LEU A 384 1.63 -7.66 -6.67
N VAL A 385 1.77 -7.43 -7.97
CA VAL A 385 0.69 -6.88 -8.83
C VAL A 385 -0.57 -7.73 -8.74
N VAL A 386 -0.47 -9.04 -8.98
CA VAL A 386 -1.62 -9.95 -8.90
C VAL A 386 -2.08 -10.11 -7.44
N THR A 387 -1.16 -10.23 -6.48
CA THR A 387 -1.48 -10.29 -5.04
C THR A 387 -2.35 -9.10 -4.60
N ARG A 388 -1.99 -7.88 -5.02
CA ARG A 388 -2.75 -6.65 -4.74
C ARG A 388 -4.18 -6.74 -5.29
N VAL A 389 -4.32 -7.02 -6.58
CA VAL A 389 -5.63 -7.10 -7.26
C VAL A 389 -6.53 -8.16 -6.61
N LEU A 390 -5.97 -9.31 -6.21
CA LEU A 390 -6.71 -10.36 -5.51
C LEU A 390 -7.23 -9.90 -4.15
N VAL A 391 -6.39 -9.26 -3.32
CA VAL A 391 -6.79 -8.83 -1.97
C VAL A 391 -7.75 -7.63 -2.03
N GLU A 392 -7.53 -6.69 -2.94
CA GLU A 392 -8.47 -5.57 -3.19
C GLU A 392 -9.83 -6.06 -3.73
N ALA A 393 -9.87 -7.19 -4.44
CA ALA A 393 -11.09 -7.89 -4.83
C ALA A 393 -11.72 -8.76 -3.71
N GLY A 394 -11.11 -8.81 -2.52
CA GLY A 394 -11.63 -9.54 -1.35
C GLY A 394 -11.18 -11.00 -1.23
N ALA A 395 -10.00 -11.35 -1.75
CA ALA A 395 -9.39 -12.65 -1.46
C ALA A 395 -9.05 -12.78 0.03
N ASP A 396 -9.30 -13.96 0.59
CA ASP A 396 -8.98 -14.31 1.97
C ASP A 396 -7.45 -14.43 2.17
N VAL A 397 -6.89 -13.48 2.93
CA VAL A 397 -5.43 -13.37 3.18
C VAL A 397 -4.90 -14.52 4.03
N ASP A 398 -5.75 -15.16 4.84
CA ASP A 398 -5.42 -16.30 5.70
C ASP A 398 -6.04 -17.61 5.17
N ALA A 399 -6.41 -17.64 3.89
CA ALA A 399 -6.94 -18.81 3.22
C ALA A 399 -6.02 -20.02 3.44
N GLN A 400 -6.57 -21.16 3.85
CA GLN A 400 -5.78 -22.35 4.15
C GLN A 400 -5.66 -23.29 2.93
N ALA A 401 -4.43 -23.71 2.64
CA ALA A 401 -4.04 -24.76 1.72
C ALA A 401 -3.31 -25.91 2.46
N ARG A 402 -2.64 -26.83 1.73
CA ARG A 402 -1.92 -27.96 2.34
C ARG A 402 -0.82 -27.48 3.27
N HIS A 403 0.03 -26.58 2.78
CA HIS A 403 1.23 -26.08 3.47
C HIS A 403 0.99 -24.69 4.09
N GLY A 404 -0.15 -24.52 4.77
CA GLY A 404 -0.52 -23.27 5.46
C GLY A 404 -1.19 -22.22 4.58
N THR A 405 -0.96 -20.94 4.92
CA THR A 405 -1.54 -19.73 4.30
C THR A 405 -0.63 -19.14 3.20
N PRO A 406 -1.07 -18.13 2.41
CA PRO A 406 -0.20 -17.44 1.46
C PRO A 406 1.09 -16.86 2.09
N LEU A 407 1.06 -16.52 3.38
CA LEU A 407 2.25 -16.02 4.09
C LEU A 407 3.28 -17.12 4.39
N HIS A 408 2.86 -18.37 4.61
CA HIS A 408 3.75 -19.54 4.69
C HIS A 408 4.45 -19.75 3.33
N TYR A 409 3.67 -19.67 2.25
CA TYR A 409 4.18 -19.84 0.88
C TYR A 409 5.19 -18.76 0.51
N ALA A 410 4.93 -17.49 0.88
CA ALA A 410 5.88 -16.40 0.66
C ALA A 410 7.15 -16.57 1.51
N ALA A 411 7.02 -17.01 2.77
CA ALA A 411 8.15 -17.29 3.65
C ALA A 411 9.05 -18.42 3.13
N ALA A 412 8.47 -19.55 2.71
CA ALA A 412 9.19 -20.70 2.15
C ALA A 412 9.84 -20.41 0.77
N ARG A 413 9.39 -19.37 0.06
CA ARG A 413 9.87 -18.98 -1.28
C ARG A 413 10.71 -17.70 -1.29
N ASN A 414 11.06 -17.17 -0.11
CA ASN A 414 11.73 -15.88 0.09
C ASN A 414 11.10 -14.72 -0.74
N SER A 415 9.77 -14.74 -0.87
CA SER A 415 8.99 -13.77 -1.64
C SER A 415 8.72 -12.53 -0.78
N LYS A 416 9.77 -11.72 -0.62
CA LYS A 416 9.83 -10.60 0.33
C LYS A 416 8.69 -9.60 0.16
N ARG A 417 8.36 -9.22 -1.08
CA ARG A 417 7.42 -8.14 -1.40
C ARG A 417 6.00 -8.57 -1.07
N VAL A 418 5.63 -9.80 -1.41
CA VAL A 418 4.31 -10.34 -1.04
C VAL A 418 4.22 -10.64 0.46
N ALA A 419 5.27 -11.17 1.10
CA ALA A 419 5.26 -11.43 2.54
C ALA A 419 5.01 -10.14 3.36
N VAL A 420 5.73 -9.05 3.05
CA VAL A 420 5.53 -7.75 3.71
C VAL A 420 4.11 -7.23 3.44
N PHE A 421 3.62 -7.30 2.19
CA PHE A 421 2.27 -6.84 1.86
C PHE A 421 1.18 -7.62 2.61
N LEU A 422 1.26 -8.95 2.69
CA LEU A 422 0.29 -9.77 3.44
C LEU A 422 0.27 -9.43 4.93
N ILE A 423 1.44 -9.16 5.53
CA ILE A 423 1.55 -8.67 6.90
C ILE A 423 0.90 -7.27 7.05
N GLU A 424 1.08 -6.36 6.08
CA GLU A 424 0.39 -5.06 6.07
C GLU A 424 -1.13 -5.18 5.92
N GLN A 425 -1.62 -6.18 5.20
CA GLN A 425 -3.05 -6.49 5.08
C GLN A 425 -3.61 -7.27 6.28
N GLY A 426 -2.77 -7.57 7.29
CA GLY A 426 -3.20 -8.13 8.57
C GLY A 426 -3.26 -9.65 8.65
N ALA A 427 -2.59 -10.38 7.75
CA ALA A 427 -2.50 -11.84 7.80
C ALA A 427 -1.93 -12.34 9.15
N ASP A 428 -2.43 -13.48 9.63
CA ASP A 428 -2.06 -14.05 10.91
C ASP A 428 -0.66 -14.67 10.89
N VAL A 429 0.32 -13.92 11.38
CA VAL A 429 1.71 -14.36 11.54
C VAL A 429 1.89 -15.48 12.58
N GLY A 430 0.84 -15.80 13.35
CA GLY A 430 0.75 -16.94 14.25
C GLY A 430 -0.07 -18.11 13.70
N ALA A 431 -0.61 -18.02 12.48
CA ALA A 431 -1.31 -19.12 11.82
C ALA A 431 -0.40 -20.35 11.71
N VAL A 432 -0.99 -21.54 11.76
CA VAL A 432 -0.28 -22.81 11.63
C VAL A 432 -0.69 -23.57 10.37
N ASP A 433 0.28 -24.26 9.78
CA ASP A 433 0.11 -25.19 8.67
C ASP A 433 -0.68 -26.46 9.07
N SER A 434 -1.14 -27.22 8.06
CA SER A 434 -1.98 -28.41 8.27
C SER A 434 -1.22 -29.74 8.40
N ASN A 435 0.06 -29.80 8.02
CA ASN A 435 0.86 -31.03 8.04
C ASN A 435 1.69 -31.20 9.32
N ASP A 436 2.42 -30.15 9.71
CA ASP A 436 3.42 -30.17 10.77
C ASP A 436 3.16 -29.13 11.88
N GLY A 437 2.12 -28.31 11.74
CA GLY A 437 1.77 -27.26 12.71
C GLY A 437 2.81 -26.14 12.78
N GLU A 438 3.53 -25.94 11.68
CA GLU A 438 4.56 -24.91 11.56
C GLU A 438 3.92 -23.53 11.29
N GLN A 439 4.54 -22.45 11.75
CA GLN A 439 4.12 -21.07 11.46
C GLN A 439 4.99 -20.48 10.33
N PRO A 440 4.62 -19.34 9.70
CA PRO A 440 5.46 -18.72 8.66
C PRO A 440 6.89 -18.42 9.12
N LEU A 441 7.12 -18.26 10.44
CA LEU A 441 8.46 -18.06 11.01
C LEU A 441 9.30 -19.35 11.01
N HIS A 442 8.68 -20.53 11.12
CA HIS A 442 9.34 -21.82 10.92
C HIS A 442 9.78 -21.97 9.45
N ASP A 443 8.90 -21.65 8.49
CA ASP A 443 9.22 -21.63 7.05
C ASP A 443 10.37 -20.67 6.75
N ALA A 444 10.26 -19.41 7.18
CA ALA A 444 11.29 -18.40 6.94
C ALA A 444 12.66 -18.80 7.56
N SER A 445 12.64 -19.59 8.64
CA SER A 445 13.84 -20.15 9.25
C SER A 445 14.41 -21.33 8.44
N GLU A 446 13.57 -22.25 7.97
CA GLU A 446 14.01 -23.40 7.17
C GLU A 446 14.61 -23.00 5.82
N TYR A 447 13.97 -22.07 5.11
CA TYR A 447 14.37 -21.69 3.75
C TYR A 447 15.36 -20.51 3.69
N GLY A 448 15.79 -19.98 4.83
CA GLY A 448 16.83 -18.93 4.91
C GLY A 448 16.33 -17.49 4.68
N SER A 449 15.01 -17.27 4.64
CA SER A 449 14.36 -16.01 4.30
C SER A 449 14.49 -14.94 5.42
N VAL A 450 15.71 -14.47 5.69
CA VAL A 450 16.06 -13.56 6.80
C VAL A 450 15.11 -12.37 6.90
N ASP A 451 14.90 -11.62 5.82
CA ASP A 451 14.10 -10.39 5.86
C ASP A 451 12.60 -10.66 6.14
N ILE A 452 12.12 -11.85 5.77
CA ILE A 452 10.77 -12.31 6.10
C ILE A 452 10.71 -12.78 7.56
N ALA A 453 11.72 -13.52 8.04
CA ALA A 453 11.81 -13.91 9.45
C ALA A 453 11.88 -12.67 10.35
N VAL A 454 12.65 -11.65 9.96
CA VAL A 454 12.66 -10.31 10.56
C VAL A 454 11.26 -9.73 10.53
N SER A 455 10.63 -9.60 9.35
CA SER A 455 9.29 -9.02 9.20
C SER A 455 8.20 -9.74 10.03
N LEU A 456 8.31 -11.06 10.22
CA LEU A 456 7.40 -11.88 11.02
C LEU A 456 7.63 -11.70 12.53
N VAL A 457 8.89 -11.71 12.99
CA VAL A 457 9.24 -11.34 14.38
C VAL A 457 8.81 -9.89 14.66
N MET A 458 8.93 -8.98 13.69
CA MET A 458 8.46 -7.60 13.77
C MET A 458 6.94 -7.49 13.83
N ALA A 459 6.23 -8.34 13.09
CA ALA A 459 4.78 -8.50 13.21
C ALA A 459 4.35 -9.16 14.53
N GLY A 460 5.30 -9.68 15.34
CA GLY A 460 5.05 -10.30 16.63
C GLY A 460 4.74 -11.80 16.59
N ALA A 461 5.26 -12.53 15.61
CA ALA A 461 5.31 -13.99 15.63
C ALA A 461 6.15 -14.50 16.83
N ASP A 462 5.73 -15.61 17.44
CA ASP A 462 6.40 -16.14 18.62
C ASP A 462 7.65 -16.95 18.25
N LYS A 463 8.83 -16.39 18.52
CA LYS A 463 10.14 -17.06 18.37
C LYS A 463 10.21 -18.43 19.06
N GLN A 464 9.37 -18.67 20.07
CA GLN A 464 9.32 -19.89 20.87
C GLN A 464 8.13 -20.81 20.55
N ALA A 465 7.31 -20.48 19.55
CA ALA A 465 6.22 -21.31 19.06
C ALA A 465 6.72 -22.72 18.69
N LYS A 466 5.87 -23.74 18.84
CA LYS A 466 6.25 -25.13 18.61
C LYS A 466 5.35 -25.81 17.62
N ASP A 467 5.99 -26.46 16.65
CA ASP A 467 5.36 -27.38 15.70
C ASP A 467 4.87 -28.67 16.42
N ILE A 468 4.20 -29.58 15.70
CA ILE A 468 3.72 -30.85 16.27
C ILE A 468 4.86 -31.78 16.75
N ARG A 469 6.11 -31.52 16.31
CA ARG A 469 7.32 -32.27 16.68
C ARG A 469 8.05 -31.63 17.88
N GLY A 470 7.58 -30.48 18.37
CA GLY A 470 8.14 -29.72 19.50
C GLY A 470 9.30 -28.77 19.15
N ARG A 471 9.60 -28.58 17.85
CA ARG A 471 10.62 -27.70 17.27
C ARG A 471 10.17 -26.24 17.27
N THR A 472 11.05 -25.35 17.69
CA THR A 472 10.93 -23.89 17.49
C THR A 472 11.44 -23.48 16.10
N PRO A 473 11.11 -22.28 15.59
CA PRO A 473 11.74 -21.76 14.37
C PRO A 473 13.27 -21.84 14.39
N LYS A 474 13.89 -21.63 15.55
CA LYS A 474 15.34 -21.78 15.75
C LYS A 474 15.85 -23.21 15.50
N ASP A 475 15.04 -24.22 15.80
CA ASP A 475 15.33 -25.63 15.54
C ASP A 475 15.06 -26.03 14.06
N ARG A 476 14.50 -25.11 13.25
CA ARG A 476 14.25 -25.29 11.81
C ARG A 476 15.32 -24.66 10.92
N ILE A 477 16.15 -23.76 11.46
CA ILE A 477 17.13 -22.95 10.70
C ILE A 477 17.90 -23.81 9.70
N CYS A 478 17.68 -23.52 8.41
CA CYS A 478 18.43 -24.07 7.26
C CYS A 478 18.53 -25.61 7.21
N VAL A 479 17.49 -26.32 7.69
CA VAL A 479 17.47 -27.79 7.76
C VAL A 479 17.49 -28.45 6.37
N PHE A 480 16.89 -27.84 5.35
CA PHE A 480 17.11 -28.23 3.96
C PHE A 480 18.40 -27.61 3.42
N SER A 481 19.51 -28.35 3.55
CA SER A 481 20.77 -28.03 2.87
C SER A 481 21.22 -29.19 1.97
N THR A 482 21.74 -28.84 0.78
CA THR A 482 22.44 -29.70 -0.21
C THR A 482 21.62 -30.62 -1.13
N VAL A 483 20.28 -30.54 -1.16
CA VAL A 483 19.48 -31.02 -2.30
C VAL A 483 18.89 -29.85 -3.08
N ASP A 484 18.90 -29.96 -4.41
CA ASP A 484 18.25 -29.07 -5.39
C ASP A 484 18.61 -27.56 -5.39
N GLY A 485 19.58 -27.15 -4.59
CA GLY A 485 20.24 -25.84 -4.70
C GLY A 485 19.55 -24.68 -4.00
N VAL A 486 18.40 -24.92 -3.37
CA VAL A 486 17.85 -24.04 -2.34
C VAL A 486 18.48 -24.45 -1.01
N GLY A 487 19.24 -23.55 -0.39
CA GLY A 487 19.88 -23.79 0.90
C GLY A 487 20.55 -22.52 1.38
N CYS A 488 20.36 -22.18 2.65
CA CYS A 488 20.83 -20.88 3.17
C CYS A 488 22.36 -20.81 3.30
N THR A 489 22.86 -19.59 3.23
CA THR A 489 24.26 -19.20 3.44
C THR A 489 24.65 -19.21 4.92
N ALA A 490 25.95 -19.19 5.22
CA ALA A 490 26.42 -19.10 6.60
C ALA A 490 26.05 -17.75 7.26
N GLU A 491 25.92 -16.72 6.42
CA GLU A 491 25.46 -15.38 6.75
C GLU A 491 23.98 -15.39 7.17
N GLU A 492 23.09 -16.01 6.38
CA GLU A 492 21.67 -16.18 6.71
C GLU A 492 21.48 -17.10 7.94
N GLU A 493 22.24 -18.19 8.04
CA GLU A 493 22.23 -19.08 9.22
C GLU A 493 22.63 -18.33 10.50
N SER A 494 23.59 -17.39 10.40
CA SER A 494 24.02 -16.55 11.53
C SER A 494 22.97 -15.50 11.88
N ALA A 495 22.41 -14.80 10.88
CA ALA A 495 21.39 -13.78 11.08
C ALA A 495 20.11 -14.35 11.71
N LEU A 496 19.64 -15.51 11.24
CA LEU A 496 18.51 -16.22 11.83
C LEU A 496 18.79 -16.65 13.27
N LYS A 497 20.01 -17.12 13.59
CA LYS A 497 20.38 -17.48 14.97
C LYS A 497 20.40 -16.28 15.90
N GLU A 498 20.89 -15.12 15.44
CA GLU A 498 20.89 -13.88 16.22
C GLU A 498 19.45 -13.37 16.43
N LEU A 499 18.66 -13.29 15.35
CA LEU A 499 17.25 -12.91 15.39
C LEU A 499 16.41 -13.82 16.30
N LEU A 500 16.69 -15.13 16.34
CA LEU A 500 15.94 -16.12 17.10
C LEU A 500 16.61 -16.49 18.44
N THR A 501 17.44 -15.59 18.98
CA THR A 501 17.89 -15.59 20.39
C THR A 501 17.09 -14.59 21.24
#